data_AF-A0A940DY78-F1
#
_entry.id   AF-A0A940DY78-F1
#
_cell.length_a   1.000
_cell.length_b   1.000
_cell.length_c   1.000
_cell.angle_alpha   90.00
_cell.angle_beta   90.00
_cell.angle_gamma   90.00
#
_symmetry.space_group_name_H-M   'P 1'
#
loop_
_entity.id
_entity.type
_entity.pdbx_description
1 polymer ?
#
loop_
_entity_poly.entity_id
_entity_poly.type
_entity_poly.pdbx_seq_one_letter_code
_entity_poly.pdbx_strand_id
1 'polypeptide(L)'
;MKKFLLLLSALSLLTLGGCDMFRRLAGRPTAKELEQIKMEMLLRQEAQQVARIDSLRRVEKALSDSIAVLDSIRQLHGTILNPSEIGGLFTTRLDFRYYIVVGAFKDRANAEKLLSEVREKGYSPVLINFRNGFNAIGIAPANDLFNIFRSLKRVKTEEFCPDDVWILVND
;
A
#
# COMPACT_ATOMS: atom_id res chain seq x y z
N MET A 1 -54.45 6.00 -70.30
CA MET A 1 -54.00 7.11 -69.41
C MET A 1 -54.11 6.78 -67.92
N LYS A 2 -55.27 6.36 -67.39
CA LYS A 2 -55.44 5.98 -65.96
C LYS A 2 -54.46 4.91 -65.46
N LYS A 3 -54.17 3.88 -66.25
CA LYS A 3 -53.22 2.80 -65.91
C LYS A 3 -51.76 3.29 -65.82
N PHE A 4 -51.39 4.27 -66.64
CA PHE A 4 -50.04 4.86 -66.65
C PHE A 4 -49.84 5.80 -65.46
N LEU A 5 -50.89 6.55 -65.10
CA LEU A 5 -50.91 7.41 -63.90
C LEU A 5 -50.81 6.58 -62.61
N LEU A 6 -51.47 5.42 -62.56
CA LEU A 6 -51.37 4.49 -61.42
C LEU A 6 -49.96 3.91 -61.27
N LEU A 7 -49.31 3.51 -62.37
CA LEU A 7 -47.94 3.02 -62.38
C LEU A 7 -46.92 4.09 -61.92
N LEU A 8 -47.08 5.33 -62.37
CA LEU A 8 -46.26 6.46 -61.92
C LEU A 8 -46.47 6.79 -60.44
N SER A 9 -47.70 6.69 -59.93
CA SER A 9 -47.98 6.87 -58.50
C SER A 9 -47.41 5.75 -57.63
N ALA A 10 -47.47 4.50 -58.10
CA ALA A 10 -46.89 3.36 -57.40
C ALA A 10 -45.35 3.45 -57.37
N LEU A 11 -44.74 3.92 -58.46
CA LEU A 11 -43.29 4.11 -58.56
C LEU A 11 -42.80 5.28 -57.69
N SER A 12 -43.58 6.37 -57.56
CA SER A 12 -43.23 7.49 -56.68
C SER A 12 -43.36 7.15 -55.18
N LEU A 13 -44.35 6.31 -54.81
CA LEU A 13 -44.51 5.78 -53.46
C LEU A 13 -43.32 4.91 -53.03
N LEU A 14 -42.71 4.17 -53.96
CA LEU A 14 -41.51 3.36 -53.72
C LEU A 14 -40.24 4.21 -53.56
N THR A 15 -40.17 5.41 -54.15
CA THR A 15 -39.03 6.33 -54.00
C THR A 15 -39.15 7.25 -52.78
N LEU A 16 -40.36 7.48 -52.27
CA LEU A 16 -40.62 8.27 -51.06
C LEU A 16 -40.46 7.45 -49.77
N GLY A 17 -40.62 6.13 -49.84
CA GLY A 17 -40.23 5.20 -48.78
C GLY A 17 -38.74 4.85 -48.87
N GLY A 18 -37.88 5.65 -48.24
CA GLY A 18 -36.43 5.47 -48.31
C GLY A 18 -35.94 4.08 -47.86
N CYS A 19 -34.68 3.76 -48.15
CA CYS A 19 -34.01 2.47 -47.85
C CYS A 19 -34.15 1.99 -46.38
N ASP A 20 -34.48 2.90 -45.44
CA ASP A 20 -34.76 2.59 -44.05
C ASP A 20 -36.05 1.77 -43.85
N MET A 21 -37.06 1.92 -44.71
CA MET A 21 -38.29 1.12 -44.66
C MET A 21 -38.00 -0.36 -44.99
N PHE A 22 -37.11 -0.61 -45.96
CA PHE A 22 -36.66 -1.96 -46.30
C PHE A 22 -35.80 -2.58 -45.19
N ARG A 23 -34.95 -1.79 -44.53
CA ARG A 23 -34.17 -2.27 -43.36
C ARG A 23 -35.09 -2.70 -42.23
N ARG A 24 -36.10 -1.88 -41.91
CA ARG A 24 -37.09 -2.19 -40.89
C ARG A 24 -37.91 -3.44 -41.23
N LEU A 25 -38.32 -3.60 -42.50
CA LEU A 25 -39.04 -4.80 -42.96
C LEU A 25 -38.17 -6.07 -42.90
N ALA A 26 -36.86 -5.93 -43.14
CA ALA A 26 -35.87 -7.00 -43.07
C ALA A 26 -35.35 -7.27 -41.63
N GLY A 27 -35.93 -6.63 -40.61
CA GLY A 27 -35.50 -6.76 -39.22
C GLY A 27 -34.10 -6.19 -38.93
N ARG A 28 -33.59 -5.32 -39.79
CA ARG A 28 -32.28 -4.65 -39.66
C ARG A 28 -32.45 -3.26 -39.06
N PRO A 29 -31.48 -2.78 -38.25
CA PRO A 29 -31.56 -1.46 -37.65
C PRO A 29 -31.64 -0.36 -38.71
N THR A 30 -32.49 0.63 -38.45
CA THR A 30 -32.57 1.86 -39.22
C THR A 30 -31.36 2.75 -38.97
N ALA A 31 -31.11 3.73 -39.84
CA ALA A 31 -29.95 4.62 -39.72
C ALA A 31 -29.92 5.37 -38.37
N LYS A 32 -31.07 5.80 -37.85
CA LYS A 32 -31.20 6.47 -36.55
C LYS A 32 -30.90 5.53 -35.38
N GLU A 33 -31.38 4.30 -35.43
CA GLU A 33 -31.08 3.28 -34.41
C GLU A 33 -29.59 2.93 -34.41
N LEU A 34 -28.95 2.90 -35.58
CA LEU A 34 -27.51 2.64 -35.69
C LEU A 34 -26.67 3.74 -35.02
N GLU A 35 -27.07 5.00 -35.13
CA GLU A 35 -26.41 6.12 -34.44
C GLU A 35 -26.58 6.01 -32.93
N GLN A 36 -27.78 5.67 -32.45
CA GLN A 36 -28.04 5.46 -31.02
C GLN A 36 -27.20 4.31 -30.45
N ILE A 37 -27.14 3.16 -31.14
CA ILE A 37 -26.33 2.02 -30.73
C ILE A 37 -24.83 2.39 -30.71
N LYS A 38 -24.35 3.16 -31.70
CA LYS A 38 -22.96 3.65 -31.72
C LYS A 38 -22.66 4.55 -30.52
N MET A 39 -23.57 5.47 -30.19
CA MET A 39 -23.41 6.36 -29.03
C MET A 39 -23.40 5.58 -27.72
N GLU A 40 -24.28 4.59 -27.55
CA GLU A 40 -24.27 3.72 -26.37
C GLU A 40 -23.00 2.89 -26.26
N MET A 41 -22.49 2.37 -27.38
CA MET A 41 -21.22 1.63 -27.40
C MET A 41 -20.04 2.52 -27.00
N LEU A 42 -20.00 3.76 -27.48
CA LEU A 42 -18.95 4.72 -27.11
C LEU A 42 -19.00 5.03 -25.61
N LEU A 43 -20.18 5.34 -25.07
CA LEU A 43 -20.34 5.60 -23.63
C LEU A 43 -19.94 4.39 -22.77
N ARG A 44 -20.27 3.17 -23.21
CA ARG A 44 -19.85 1.94 -22.52
C ARG A 44 -18.33 1.73 -22.58
N GLN A 45 -17.70 2.01 -23.72
CA GLN A 45 -16.26 1.93 -23.88
C GLN A 45 -15.53 2.96 -23.00
N GLU A 46 -16.01 4.20 -22.96
CA GLU A 46 -15.47 5.25 -22.10
C GLU A 46 -15.58 4.87 -20.62
N ALA A 47 -16.75 4.36 -20.19
CA ALA A 47 -16.93 3.89 -18.81
C ALA A 47 -15.97 2.74 -18.45
N GLN A 48 -15.75 1.80 -19.37
CA GLN A 48 -14.78 0.72 -19.19
C GLN A 48 -13.34 1.23 -19.14
N GLN A 49 -13.00 2.22 -19.96
CA GLN A 49 -11.67 2.84 -19.95
C GLN A 49 -11.41 3.60 -18.64
N VAL A 50 -12.39 4.36 -18.16
CA VAL A 50 -12.28 5.07 -16.87
C VAL A 50 -12.13 4.07 -15.72
N ALA A 51 -12.92 2.99 -15.70
CA ALA A 51 -12.80 1.95 -14.69
C ALA A 51 -11.42 1.26 -14.72
N ARG A 52 -10.88 1.00 -15.92
CA ARG A 52 -9.53 0.45 -16.08
C ARG A 52 -8.48 1.44 -15.55
N ILE A 53 -8.56 2.71 -15.90
CA ILE A 53 -7.60 3.73 -15.42
C ILE A 53 -7.66 3.87 -13.90
N ASP A 54 -8.87 3.85 -13.30
CA ASP A 54 -9.01 3.89 -11.85
C ASP A 54 -8.36 2.67 -11.18
N SER A 55 -8.55 1.47 -11.76
CA SER A 55 -7.89 0.26 -11.25
C SER A 55 -6.36 0.37 -11.32
N LEU A 56 -5.81 0.95 -12.39
CA LEU A 56 -4.36 1.16 -12.55
C LEU A 56 -3.83 2.18 -11.53
N ARG A 57 -4.55 3.29 -11.32
CA ARG A 57 -4.18 4.30 -10.32
C ARG A 57 -4.16 3.75 -8.91
N ARG A 58 -5.06 2.83 -8.55
CA ARG A 58 -5.05 2.16 -7.24
C ARG A 58 -3.80 1.31 -7.05
N VAL A 59 -3.39 0.57 -8.08
CA VAL A 59 -2.16 -0.23 -8.04
C VAL A 59 -0.94 0.67 -7.94
N GLU A 60 -0.86 1.72 -8.76
CA GLU A 60 0.23 2.69 -8.72
C GLU A 60 0.34 3.37 -7.35
N LYS A 61 -0.80 3.77 -6.76
CA LYS A 61 -0.84 4.32 -5.41
C LYS A 61 -0.34 3.31 -4.37
N ALA A 62 -0.78 2.06 -4.42
CA ALA A 62 -0.33 1.03 -3.50
C ALA A 62 1.18 0.73 -3.65
N LEU A 63 1.71 0.76 -4.87
CA LEU A 63 3.15 0.61 -5.14
C LEU A 63 3.93 1.82 -4.62
N SER A 64 3.44 3.04 -4.87
CA SER A 64 4.04 4.28 -4.36
C SER A 64 4.08 4.30 -2.84
N ASP A 65 2.97 3.93 -2.18
CA ASP A 65 2.89 3.82 -0.73
C ASP A 65 3.89 2.78 -0.20
N SER A 66 4.05 1.66 -0.90
CA SER A 66 5.05 0.64 -0.55
C SER A 66 6.49 1.14 -0.71
N ILE A 67 6.78 1.88 -1.77
CA ILE A 67 8.10 2.49 -2.02
C ILE A 67 8.39 3.57 -0.98
N ALA A 68 7.42 4.41 -0.63
CA ALA A 68 7.59 5.44 0.40
C ALA A 68 7.87 4.83 1.78
N VAL A 69 7.28 3.67 2.08
CA VAL A 69 7.59 2.91 3.31
C VAL A 69 9.01 2.34 3.26
N LEU A 70 9.45 1.80 2.12
CA LEU A 70 10.83 1.33 1.94
C LEU A 70 11.85 2.46 2.02
N ASP A 71 11.54 3.62 1.45
CA ASP A 71 12.41 4.79 1.50
C ASP A 71 12.44 5.37 2.91
N SER A 72 11.31 5.35 3.64
CA SER A 72 11.30 5.66 5.08
C SER A 72 12.18 4.70 5.88
N ILE A 73 12.22 3.41 5.52
CA ILE A 73 13.12 2.43 6.16
C ILE A 73 14.58 2.78 5.90
N ARG A 74 14.93 3.17 4.65
CA ARG A 74 16.28 3.60 4.29
C ARG A 74 16.67 4.92 4.96
N GLN A 75 15.77 5.91 4.97
CA GLN A 75 15.98 7.21 5.59
C GLN A 75 16.04 7.12 7.10
N LEU A 76 15.31 6.17 7.70
CA LEU A 76 15.30 6.03 9.15
C LEU A 76 16.66 5.68 9.70
N HIS A 77 17.60 5.13 8.90
CA HIS A 77 19.02 4.89 9.22
C HIS A 77 19.21 4.74 10.72
N GLY A 78 18.37 3.91 11.36
CA GLY A 78 18.47 3.67 12.78
C GLY A 78 19.86 3.08 12.91
N THR A 79 20.66 3.55 13.85
CA THR A 79 21.97 2.96 14.05
C THR A 79 21.73 1.47 14.32
N ILE A 80 22.03 0.63 13.32
CA ILE A 80 21.87 -0.80 13.43
C ILE A 80 23.23 -1.27 13.91
N LEU A 81 23.29 -1.75 15.14
CA LEU A 81 24.53 -2.20 15.72
C LEU A 81 24.44 -3.68 16.04
N ASN A 82 25.50 -4.39 15.69
CA ASN A 82 25.65 -5.79 16.06
C ASN A 82 26.23 -5.87 17.47
N PRO A 83 25.82 -6.83 18.31
CA PRO A 83 26.39 -7.01 19.64
C PRO A 83 27.91 -7.09 19.59
N SER A 84 28.49 -7.72 18.57
CA SER A 84 29.94 -7.82 18.35
C SER A 84 30.66 -6.47 18.25
N GLU A 85 30.01 -5.45 17.68
CA GLU A 85 30.56 -4.10 17.55
C GLU A 85 30.55 -3.33 18.88
N ILE A 86 29.70 -3.76 19.83
CA ILE A 86 29.48 -3.13 21.14
C ILE A 86 30.09 -3.98 22.26
N GLY A 87 31.04 -4.86 21.94
CA GLY A 87 31.78 -5.67 22.92
C GLY A 87 31.19 -7.05 23.20
N GLY A 88 30.16 -7.47 22.47
CA GLY A 88 29.58 -8.80 22.52
C GLY A 88 28.61 -9.04 23.68
N LEU A 89 27.75 -10.05 23.54
CA LEU A 89 26.83 -10.47 24.61
C LEU A 89 27.58 -11.27 25.68
N PHE A 90 27.27 -11.02 26.94
CA PHE A 90 27.87 -11.74 28.06
C PHE A 90 27.11 -13.02 28.38
N THR A 91 25.82 -12.93 28.72
CA THR A 91 25.01 -14.06 29.21
C THR A 91 23.59 -14.09 28.66
N THR A 92 23.11 -13.01 28.08
CA THR A 92 21.74 -12.93 27.55
C THR A 92 21.64 -13.67 26.23
N ARG A 93 20.95 -14.81 26.21
CA ARG A 93 20.44 -15.39 24.96
C ARG A 93 19.22 -14.57 24.55
N LEU A 94 19.29 -13.97 23.38
CA LEU A 94 18.20 -13.22 22.80
C LEU A 94 17.42 -14.16 21.88
N ASP A 95 16.11 -14.29 22.12
CA ASP A 95 15.24 -15.21 21.39
C ASP A 95 14.86 -14.69 20.00
N PHE A 96 15.01 -13.39 19.77
CA PHE A 96 14.63 -12.72 18.53
C PHE A 96 15.85 -12.12 17.82
N ARG A 97 15.69 -11.82 16.54
CA ARG A 97 16.76 -11.24 15.71
C ARG A 97 16.96 -9.75 15.94
N TYR A 98 15.90 -9.00 16.22
CA TYR A 98 15.94 -7.55 16.32
C TYR A 98 15.34 -7.07 17.65
N TYR A 99 16.01 -6.11 18.28
CA TYR A 99 15.52 -5.41 19.47
C TYR A 99 15.76 -3.91 19.32
N ILE A 100 14.81 -3.08 19.78
CA ILE A 100 15.02 -1.63 19.86
C ILE A 100 15.64 -1.32 21.22
N VAL A 101 16.82 -0.70 21.22
CA VAL A 101 17.51 -0.31 22.44
C VAL A 101 17.19 1.13 22.77
N VAL A 102 16.49 1.34 23.88
CA VAL A 102 16.05 2.66 24.36
C VAL A 102 17.01 3.26 25.40
N GLY A 103 18.07 2.55 25.77
CA GLY A 103 19.08 3.06 26.68
C GLY A 103 20.13 2.01 27.02
N ALA A 104 21.35 2.47 27.32
CA ALA A 104 22.46 1.64 27.76
C ALA A 104 23.20 2.30 28.93
N PHE A 105 23.30 1.59 30.06
CA PHE A 105 23.82 2.13 31.31
C PHE A 105 24.93 1.26 31.87
N LYS A 106 25.99 1.87 32.41
CA LYS A 106 27.00 1.15 33.19
C LYS A 106 26.45 0.71 34.55
N ASP A 107 25.68 1.59 35.19
CA ASP A 107 25.03 1.29 36.47
C ASP A 107 23.76 0.46 36.24
N ARG A 108 23.72 -0.72 36.86
CA ARG A 108 22.59 -1.64 36.79
C ARG A 108 21.33 -1.05 37.42
N ALA A 109 21.43 -0.27 38.49
CA ALA A 109 20.26 0.32 39.16
C ALA A 109 19.50 1.28 38.24
N ASN A 110 20.23 2.04 37.40
CA ASN A 110 19.62 2.92 36.41
C ASN A 110 18.95 2.13 35.28
N ALA A 111 19.56 1.02 34.84
CA ALA A 111 18.94 0.15 33.86
C ALA A 111 17.64 -0.49 34.40
N GLU A 112 17.61 -0.91 35.67
CA GLU A 112 16.42 -1.49 36.29
C GLU A 112 15.28 -0.49 36.49
N LYS A 113 15.59 0.79 36.75
CA LYS A 113 14.60 1.88 36.78
C LYS A 113 13.91 2.05 35.44
N LEU A 114 14.69 2.22 34.35
CA LEU A 114 14.10 2.39 33.01
C LEU A 114 13.38 1.11 32.56
N LEU A 115 13.88 -0.07 32.91
CA LEU A 115 13.17 -1.33 32.66
C LEU A 115 11.79 -1.37 33.32
N SER A 116 11.67 -0.85 34.54
CA SER A 116 10.38 -0.79 35.26
C SER A 116 9.43 0.22 34.63
N GLU A 117 9.92 1.42 34.29
CA GLU A 117 9.14 2.47 33.62
C GLU A 117 8.57 2.00 32.27
N VAL A 118 9.41 1.36 31.45
CA VAL A 118 9.00 0.81 30.15
C VAL A 118 7.97 -0.30 30.31
N ARG A 119 8.08 -1.11 31.37
CA ARG A 119 7.12 -2.16 31.69
C ARG A 119 5.77 -1.59 32.12
N GLU A 120 5.76 -0.51 32.91
CA GLU A 120 4.55 0.21 33.31
C GLU A 120 3.82 0.82 32.11
N LYS A 121 4.55 1.24 31.07
CA LYS A 121 4.00 1.69 29.79
C LYS A 121 3.44 0.56 28.91
N GLY A 122 3.50 -0.70 29.37
CA GLY A 122 2.91 -1.86 28.69
C GLY A 122 3.82 -2.54 27.67
N TYR A 123 5.09 -2.17 27.61
CA TYR A 123 6.08 -2.87 26.78
C TYR A 123 6.66 -4.07 27.55
N SER A 124 7.25 -5.02 26.81
CA SER A 124 7.98 -6.16 27.38
C SER A 124 9.50 -5.93 27.24
N PRO A 125 10.14 -5.19 28.17
CA PRO A 125 11.57 -4.92 28.09
C PRO A 125 12.41 -6.12 28.50
N VAL A 126 13.56 -6.25 27.85
CA VAL A 126 14.59 -7.27 28.11
C VAL A 126 15.88 -6.56 28.50
N LEU A 127 16.52 -7.02 29.56
CA LEU A 127 17.84 -6.55 29.97
C LEU A 127 18.92 -7.30 29.18
N ILE A 128 19.76 -6.56 28.46
CA ILE A 128 20.82 -7.07 27.60
C ILE A 128 22.16 -6.69 28.22
N ASN A 129 22.94 -7.70 28.63
CA ASN A 129 24.23 -7.48 29.27
C ASN A 129 25.36 -7.66 28.25
N PHE A 130 26.12 -6.59 28.03
CA PHE A 130 27.30 -6.60 27.16
C PHE A 130 28.57 -6.90 27.96
N ARG A 131 29.58 -7.51 27.33
CA ARG A 131 30.85 -7.85 28.02
C ARG A 131 31.68 -6.63 28.40
N ASN A 132 31.42 -5.50 27.77
CA ASN A 132 32.05 -4.21 28.10
C ASN A 132 31.52 -3.59 29.41
N GLY A 133 30.60 -4.27 30.12
CA GLY A 133 30.03 -3.82 31.38
C GLY A 133 28.81 -2.91 31.26
N PHE A 134 28.29 -2.70 30.04
CA PHE A 134 27.05 -1.96 29.82
C PHE A 134 25.83 -2.89 29.88
N ASN A 135 24.75 -2.34 30.43
CA ASN A 135 23.43 -2.96 30.53
C ASN A 135 22.46 -2.16 29.67
N ALA A 136 22.01 -2.74 28.56
CA ALA A 136 21.04 -2.13 27.68
C ALA A 136 19.64 -2.66 27.91
N ILE A 137 18.65 -1.86 27.56
CA ILE A 137 17.24 -2.22 27.64
C ILE A 137 16.70 -2.32 26.22
N GLY A 138 16.45 -3.56 25.81
CA GLY A 138 15.83 -3.88 24.53
C GLY A 138 14.32 -4.00 24.67
N ILE A 139 13.57 -3.49 23.70
CA ILE A 139 12.10 -3.56 23.65
C ILE A 139 11.62 -3.97 22.26
N ALA A 140 10.33 -4.33 22.19
CA ALA A 140 9.62 -4.70 20.95
C ALA A 140 10.40 -5.72 20.10
N PRO A 141 10.69 -6.91 20.62
CA PRO A 141 11.42 -7.95 19.89
C PRO A 141 10.73 -8.30 18.57
N ALA A 142 11.51 -8.46 17.49
CA ALA A 142 11.00 -8.89 16.20
C ALA A 142 12.01 -9.75 15.46
N ASN A 143 11.53 -10.60 14.54
CA ASN A 143 12.36 -11.38 13.63
C ASN A 143 12.49 -10.74 12.23
N ASP A 144 11.67 -9.73 11.95
CA ASP A 144 11.62 -9.05 10.67
C ASP A 144 11.96 -7.57 10.80
N LEU A 145 12.73 -7.08 9.82
CA LEU A 145 13.14 -5.70 9.74
C LEU A 145 11.94 -4.74 9.62
N PHE A 146 10.90 -5.14 8.89
CA PHE A 146 9.69 -4.32 8.72
C PHE A 146 8.93 -4.10 10.05
N ASN A 147 8.78 -5.17 10.84
CA ASN A 147 8.06 -5.13 12.11
C ASN A 147 8.83 -4.31 13.16
N ILE A 148 10.16 -4.41 13.19
CA ILE A 148 10.97 -3.60 14.10
C ILE A 148 10.92 -2.11 13.72
N PHE A 149 10.98 -1.76 12.43
CA PHE A 149 10.88 -0.35 12.02
C PHE A 149 9.51 0.26 12.30
N ARG A 150 8.42 -0.50 12.09
CA ARG A 150 7.08 -0.07 12.48
C ARG A 150 7.00 0.18 13.99
N SER A 151 7.61 -0.69 14.78
CA SER A 151 7.68 -0.55 16.25
C SER A 151 8.53 0.65 16.64
N LEU A 152 9.65 0.89 15.97
CA LEU A 152 10.54 2.04 16.21
C LEU A 152 9.81 3.37 16.01
N LYS A 153 9.00 3.49 14.95
CA LYS A 153 8.18 4.69 14.72
C LYS A 153 7.21 4.97 15.88
N ARG A 154 6.64 3.92 16.49
CA ARG A 154 5.74 4.05 17.64
C ARG A 154 6.51 4.40 18.90
N VAL A 155 7.61 3.69 19.17
CA VAL A 155 8.46 3.93 20.34
C VAL A 155 9.01 5.36 20.35
N LYS A 156 9.43 5.90 19.20
CA LYS A 156 9.92 7.28 19.08
C LYS A 156 8.89 8.35 19.47
N THR A 157 7.60 8.02 19.54
CA THR A 157 6.56 8.95 20.00
C THR A 157 6.32 8.89 21.50
N GLU A 158 6.96 7.96 22.21
CA GLU A 158 6.83 7.79 23.66
C GLU A 158 7.80 8.71 24.41
N GLU A 159 7.36 9.23 25.56
CA GLU A 159 8.15 10.16 26.39
C GLU A 159 9.45 9.55 26.95
N PHE A 160 9.49 8.22 27.14
CA PHE A 160 10.66 7.52 27.68
C PHE A 160 11.73 7.23 26.61
N CYS A 161 11.42 7.45 25.32
CA CYS A 161 12.35 7.16 24.23
C CYS A 161 13.31 8.33 24.04
N PRO A 162 14.63 8.13 24.21
CA PRO A 162 15.60 9.17 23.90
C PRO A 162 15.79 9.31 22.38
N ASP A 163 16.40 10.43 21.97
CA ASP A 163 16.68 10.73 20.56
C ASP A 163 17.69 9.75 19.92
N ASP A 164 18.56 9.14 20.72
CA ASP A 164 19.64 8.24 20.31
C ASP A 164 19.25 6.75 20.29
N VAL A 165 17.96 6.45 20.11
CA VAL A 165 17.45 5.08 19.99
C VAL A 165 18.06 4.35 18.79
N TRP A 166 18.43 3.08 18.99
CA TRP A 166 19.10 2.26 17.98
C TRP A 166 18.56 0.83 17.98
N ILE A 167 18.87 0.05 16.93
CA ILE A 167 18.39 -1.33 16.79
C ILE A 167 19.57 -2.28 16.98
N LEU A 168 19.43 -3.21 17.91
CA LEU A 168 20.35 -4.32 18.09
C LEU A 168 19.97 -5.47 17.15
N VAL A 169 20.95 -5.97 16.40
CA VAL A 169 20.82 -7.14 15.53
C VAL A 169 21.54 -8.33 16.13
N ASN A 170 20.77 -9.29 16.63
CA ASN A 170 21.26 -10.57 17.13
C ASN A 170 21.40 -11.53 15.94
N ASP A 171 22.59 -11.61 15.37
CA ASP A 171 22.96 -12.55 14.29
C ASP A 171 23.74 -13.76 14.84
#